data_AF-A0A7W1YAJ2-F1
#
_entry.id   AF-A0A7W1YAJ2-F1
#
_cell.length_a   1.000
_cell.length_b   1.000
_cell.length_c   1.000
_cell.angle_alpha   90.00
_cell.angle_beta   90.00
_cell.angle_gamma   90.00
#
_symmetry.space_group_name_H-M   'P 1'
#
loop_
_entity.id
_entity.type
_entity.pdbx_description
1 polymer ?
#
loop_
_entity_poly.entity_id
_entity_poly.type
_entity_poly.pdbx_seq_one_letter_code
_entity_poly.pdbx_strand_id
1 'polypeptide(L)' 'MLNVGIQLGAMYHHADDIPDQTVQAKVKQKVRAILPNVPDSEMSAAFDDANGGLGGYVWANRIRAFVEHELRFGA' A
#
# COMPACT_ATOMS: atom_id res chain seq x y z
N MET A 1 -7.58 -11.62 4.05
CA MET A 1 -7.24 -10.70 2.94
C MET A 1 -8.23 -9.54 2.74
N LEU A 2 -9.50 -9.64 3.16
CA LEU A 2 -10.55 -8.62 2.88
C LEU A 2 -10.36 -7.24 3.59
N ASN A 3 -9.65 -7.20 4.72
CA ASN A 3 -9.64 -6.00 5.59
C ASN A 3 -8.75 -4.85 5.05
N VAL A 4 -7.68 -5.17 4.29
CA VAL A 4 -6.80 -4.14 3.72
C VAL A 4 -7.46 -3.48 2.51
N GLY A 5 -8.10 -4.26 1.63
CA GLY A 5 -8.85 -3.73 0.49
C GLY A 5 -9.99 -2.79 0.90
N ILE A 6 -10.72 -3.12 1.97
CA ILE A 6 -11.79 -2.26 2.51
C ILE A 6 -11.22 -0.97 3.12
N GLN A 7 -10.09 -1.03 3.83
CA GLN A 7 -9.47 0.16 4.41
C GLN A 7 -8.85 1.08 3.36
N LEU A 8 -8.26 0.51 2.30
CA LEU A 8 -7.84 1.27 1.12
C LEU A 8 -9.03 1.90 0.40
N GLY A 9 -10.13 1.17 0.26
CA GLY A 9 -11.40 1.68 -0.27
C GLY A 9 -12.11 2.71 0.62
N ALA A 10 -11.76 2.82 1.90
CA ALA A 10 -12.25 3.90 2.78
C ALA A 10 -11.41 5.18 2.65
N MET A 11 -10.09 5.06 2.40
CA MET A 11 -9.22 6.20 2.08
C MET A 11 -9.63 6.88 0.76
N TYR A 12 -10.24 6.12 -0.15
CA TYR A 12 -10.81 6.58 -1.42
C TYR A 12 -11.78 7.78 -1.30
N HIS A 13 -12.40 8.00 -0.14
CA HIS A 13 -13.30 9.14 0.06
C HIS A 13 -12.58 10.46 0.37
N HIS A 14 -11.28 10.45 0.73
CA HIS A 14 -10.44 11.64 0.91
C HIS A 14 -9.52 11.84 -0.31
N ALA A 15 -10.14 11.95 -1.49
CA ALA A 15 -9.51 11.75 -2.80
C ALA A 15 -8.35 12.71 -3.16
N ASP A 16 -8.19 13.85 -2.48
CA ASP A 16 -7.24 14.88 -2.89
C ASP A 16 -5.84 14.71 -2.27
N ASP A 17 -5.74 14.10 -1.08
CA ASP A 17 -4.47 14.00 -0.35
C ASP A 17 -3.99 12.56 -0.21
N ILE A 18 -2.67 12.39 -0.28
CA ILE A 18 -2.01 11.15 0.13
C ILE A 18 -2.27 10.96 1.63
N PRO A 19 -2.54 9.72 2.11
CA PRO A 19 -2.72 9.48 3.53
C PRO A 19 -1.53 10.01 4.34
N ASP A 20 -1.77 10.49 5.56
CA ASP A 20 -0.69 10.96 6.42
C ASP A 20 0.32 9.84 6.75
N GLN A 21 1.52 10.22 7.20
CA GLN A 21 2.61 9.28 7.49
C GLN A 21 2.22 8.21 8.53
N THR A 22 1.33 8.52 9.47
CA THR A 22 0.87 7.56 10.49
C THR A 22 0.01 6.49 9.85
N VAL A 23 -0.88 6.89 8.95
CA VAL A 23 -1.72 5.97 8.17
C VAL A 23 -0.86 5.13 7.22
N GLN A 24 0.08 5.74 6.52
CA GLN A 24 1.02 5.02 5.65
C GLN A 24 1.81 3.96 6.43
N ALA A 25 2.36 4.31 7.60
CA ALA A 25 3.09 3.38 8.45
C ALA A 25 2.22 2.19 8.90
N LYS A 26 0.97 2.44 9.29
CA LYS A 26 0.01 1.38 9.65
C LYS A 26 -0.29 0.46 8.46
N VAL A 27 -0.42 1.01 7.26
CA VAL A 27 -0.62 0.21 6.04
C VAL A 27 0.63 -0.60 5.73
N LYS A 28 1.83 -0.01 5.81
CA LYS A 28 3.11 -0.72 5.62
C LYS A 28 3.25 -1.90 6.57
N GLN A 29 2.90 -1.72 7.85
CA GLN A 29 2.90 -2.82 8.83
C GLN A 29 1.93 -3.95 8.46
N LYS A 30 0.74 -3.61 7.95
CA LYS A 30 -0.24 -4.61 7.49
C LYS A 30 0.22 -5.34 6.25
N VAL A 31 0.83 -4.64 5.30
CA VAL A 31 1.41 -5.25 4.10
C VAL A 31 2.56 -6.18 4.48
N ARG A 32 3.43 -5.77 5.40
CA ARG A 32 4.52 -6.60 5.96
C ARG A 32 4.02 -7.91 6.57
N ALA A 33 2.88 -7.87 7.27
CA ALA A 33 2.27 -9.07 7.83
C ALA A 33 1.72 -10.04 6.77
N ILE A 34 1.38 -9.54 5.58
CA ILE A 34 0.90 -10.35 4.45
C ILE A 34 2.07 -10.88 3.62
N LEU A 35 3.13 -10.08 3.48
CA LEU A 35 4.31 -10.33 2.67
C LEU A 35 5.58 -10.39 3.54
N PRO A 36 5.73 -11.40 4.42
CA PRO A 36 6.86 -11.45 5.35
C PRO A 36 8.21 -11.65 4.65
N ASN A 37 8.20 -12.29 3.47
CA ASN A 37 9.42 -12.65 2.73
C ASN A 37 9.95 -11.53 1.84
N VAL A 38 9.14 -10.49 1.57
CA VAL A 38 9.55 -9.37 0.74
C VAL A 38 10.59 -8.52 1.48
N PRO A 39 11.74 -8.19 0.88
CA PRO A 39 12.76 -7.35 1.50
C PRO A 39 12.24 -5.97 1.91
N ASP A 40 12.77 -5.41 3.00
CA ASP A 40 12.40 -4.05 3.45
C ASP A 40 12.72 -2.97 2.41
N SER A 41 13.74 -3.19 1.59
CA SER A 41 14.12 -2.29 0.49
C SER A 41 13.04 -2.23 -0.59
N GLU A 42 12.51 -3.38 -1.01
CA GLU A 42 11.44 -3.46 -2.02
C GLU A 42 10.12 -2.91 -1.47
N MET A 43 9.80 -3.26 -0.22
CA MET A 43 8.66 -2.70 0.50
C MET A 43 8.74 -1.17 0.60
N SER A 44 9.92 -0.62 0.87
CA SER A 44 10.10 0.84 0.96
C SER A 44 10.00 1.50 -0.40
N ALA A 45 10.62 0.92 -1.43
CA ALA A 45 10.52 1.41 -2.80
C ALA A 45 9.07 1.46 -3.30
N ALA A 46 8.25 0.44 -2.98
CA ALA A 46 6.84 0.41 -3.36
C ALA A 46 6.02 1.53 -2.69
N PHE A 47 6.31 1.86 -1.42
CA PHE A 47 5.64 2.94 -0.70
C PHE A 47 6.13 4.32 -1.15
N ASP A 48 7.42 4.47 -1.46
CA ASP A 48 7.97 5.71 -2.00
C ASP A 48 7.43 6.00 -3.41
N ASP A 49 7.30 4.97 -4.25
CA ASP A 49 6.63 5.08 -5.54
C ASP A 49 5.16 5.47 -5.40
N ALA A 50 4.43 4.86 -4.45
CA ALA A 50 3.05 5.22 -4.16
C ALA A 50 2.89 6.68 -3.73
N ASN A 51 3.86 7.22 -2.98
CA ASN A 51 3.91 8.62 -2.54
C ASN A 51 4.19 9.61 -3.68
N GLY A 52 4.68 9.16 -4.84
CA GLY A 52 4.82 9.99 -6.04
C GLY A 52 3.50 10.23 -6.80
N GLY A 53 2.40 9.59 -6.39
CA GLY A 53 1.08 9.71 -7.01
C GLY A 53 0.27 10.94 -6.54
N LEU A 54 -0.48 11.56 -7.44
CA LEU A 54 -1.37 12.68 -7.14
C LEU A 54 -2.67 12.18 -6.46
N GLY A 55 -2.62 11.96 -5.15
CA GLY A 55 -3.79 11.73 -4.29
C GLY A 55 -3.94 10.30 -3.77
N GLY A 56 -4.74 10.16 -2.69
CA GLY A 56 -4.91 8.91 -1.95
C GLY A 56 -5.46 7.73 -2.79
N TYR A 57 -6.22 8.02 -3.83
CA TYR A 57 -6.68 7.00 -4.80
C TYR A 57 -5.52 6.34 -5.55
N VAL A 58 -4.61 7.15 -6.10
CA VAL A 58 -3.47 6.66 -6.88
C VAL A 58 -2.52 5.90 -5.96
N TRP A 59 -2.28 6.46 -4.76
CA TRP A 59 -1.50 5.83 -3.70
C TRP A 59 -2.03 4.43 -3.37
N ALA A 60 -3.33 4.32 -3.06
CA ALA A 60 -3.95 3.05 -2.68
C ALA A 60 -3.89 1.98 -3.78
N ASN A 61 -4.09 2.38 -5.04
CA ASN A 61 -4.01 1.44 -6.17
C ASN A 61 -2.59 0.93 -6.43
N ARG A 62 -1.55 1.77 -6.25
CA ARG A 62 -0.15 1.34 -6.37
C ARG A 62 0.21 0.32 -5.30
N ILE A 63 -0.17 0.58 -4.05
CA ILE A 63 0.03 -0.39 -2.95
C ILE A 63 -0.72 -1.70 -3.22
N ARG A 64 -1.97 -1.63 -3.72
CA ARG A 64 -2.73 -2.85 -4.07
C ARG A 64 -2.04 -3.64 -5.17
N ALA A 65 -1.62 -2.98 -6.25
CA ALA A 65 -0.96 -3.63 -7.39
C ALA A 65 0.36 -4.31 -6.96
N PHE A 66 1.15 -3.65 -6.12
CA PHE A 66 2.35 -4.24 -5.52
C PHE A 66 2.01 -5.52 -4.74
N VAL A 67 1.02 -5.46 -3.83
CA VAL A 67 0.64 -6.63 -3.04
C VAL A 67 0.12 -7.77 -3.90
N GLU A 68 -0.69 -7.48 -4.92
CA GLU A 68 -1.20 -8.48 -5.86
C GLU A 68 -0.07 -9.12 -6.69
N HIS A 69 0.92 -8.34 -7.10
CA HIS A 69 2.10 -8.84 -7.80
C HIS A 69 2.91 -9.80 -6.92
N GLU A 70 3.27 -9.39 -5.71
CA GLU A 70 4.07 -10.21 -4.79
C GLU A 70 3.34 -11.48 -4.36
N LEU A 71 2.03 -11.43 -4.14
CA LEU A 71 1.24 -12.62 -3.85
C LEU A 71 1.19 -13.62 -5.03
N ARG A 72 1.36 -13.14 -6.26
CA ARG A 72 1.26 -13.95 -7.47
C ARG A 72 2.60 -14.46 -7.98
N PHE A 73 3.67 -13.70 -7.77
CA PHE A 73 4.98 -13.93 -8.38
C PHE A 73 6.16 -13.88 -7.41
N GLY A 74 5.98 -13.32 -6.21
CA GLY A 74 7.06 -13.13 -5.21
C GLY A 74 7.28 -14.33 -4.29
N ALA A 75 6.83 -15.53 -4.69
CA ALA A 75 7.03 -16.78 -3.96
C ALA A 75 8.41 -17.40 -4.26
#